data_AF-A0A0Q4HDK4-F1
#
_entry.id   AF-A0A0Q4HDK4-F1
#
_cell.length_a   1.000
_cell.length_b   1.000
_cell.length_c   1.000
_cell.angle_alpha   90.00
_cell.angle_beta   90.00
_cell.angle_gamma   90.00
#
_symmetry.space_group_name_H-M   'P 1'
#
loop_
_entity.id
_entity.type
_entity.pdbx_description
1 polymer ?
#
loop_
_entity_poly.entity_id
_entity_poly.type
_entity_poly.pdbx_seq_one_letter_code
_entity_poly.pdbx_strand_id
1 'polypeptide(L)'
;MIVFLGIALALVLVSIVVYMLLTRKLREKYAFFWIVIGLVVLVLGIFPQLLEGLTLALGVQVPSNLLFSLAIVLLLGVSLHLSWEISQAEDEIRRVAEETALLNTEVERLSARLDLLERAERAERPSSDEATDGSRERDEDRSR
;
A
#
# COMPACT_ATOMS: atom_id res chain seq x y z
N MET A 1 -22.34 34.64 -17.49
CA MET A 1 -22.58 33.21 -17.18
C MET A 1 -21.29 32.40 -17.11
N ILE A 2 -20.39 32.46 -18.10
CA ILE A 2 -19.11 31.71 -18.10
C ILE A 2 -18.21 32.05 -16.89
N VAL A 3 -18.17 33.32 -16.48
CA VAL A 3 -17.33 33.76 -15.34
C VAL A 3 -17.77 33.13 -14.01
N PHE A 4 -19.08 33.05 -13.75
CA PHE A 4 -19.61 32.40 -12.54
C PHE A 4 -19.32 30.90 -12.52
N LEU A 5 -19.43 30.23 -13.67
CA LEU A 5 -19.09 28.82 -13.79
C LEU A 5 -17.60 28.58 -13.54
N GLY A 6 -16.73 29.46 -14.06
CA GLY A 6 -15.29 29.43 -13.83
C GLY A 6 -14.93 29.62 -12.37
N ILE A 7 -15.57 30.57 -11.68
CA ILE A 7 -15.36 30.82 -10.25
C ILE A 7 -15.84 29.63 -9.40
N ALA A 8 -17.00 29.04 -9.73
CA ALA A 8 -17.51 27.87 -9.01
C ALA A 8 -16.60 26.65 -9.20
N LEU A 9 -16.12 26.40 -10.43
CA LEU A 9 -15.19 25.31 -10.72
C LEU A 9 -13.85 25.51 -9.99
N ALA A 10 -13.33 26.75 -9.98
CA ALA A 10 -12.12 27.10 -9.25
C ALA A 10 -12.30 26.90 -7.74
N LEU A 11 -13.43 27.32 -7.16
CA LEU A 11 -13.75 27.10 -5.74
C LEU A 11 -13.85 25.62 -5.40
N VAL A 12 -14.47 24.80 -6.25
CA VAL A 12 -14.55 23.35 -6.06
C VAL A 12 -13.17 22.71 -6.13
N LEU A 13 -12.36 23.06 -7.13
CA LEU A 13 -10.97 22.57 -7.25
C LEU A 13 -10.12 22.96 -6.04
N VAL A 14 -10.15 24.23 -5.64
CA VAL A 14 -9.43 24.71 -4.45
C VAL A 14 -9.94 24.00 -3.20
N SER A 15 -11.26 23.82 -3.06
CA SER A 15 -11.84 23.09 -1.93
C SER A 15 -11.42 21.62 -1.92
N ILE A 16 -11.34 20.96 -3.06
CA ILE A 16 -10.86 19.57 -3.19
C ILE A 16 -9.39 19.50 -2.79
N VAL A 17 -8.55 20.40 -3.29
CA VAL A 17 -7.12 20.45 -2.95
C VAL A 17 -6.93 20.71 -1.46
N VAL A 18 -7.64 21.69 -0.90
CA VAL A 18 -7.59 22.02 0.54
C VAL A 18 -8.14 20.87 1.38
N TYR A 19 -9.21 20.21 0.95
CA TYR A 19 -9.76 19.04 1.63
C TYR A 19 -8.82 17.84 1.56
N MET A 20 -8.15 17.59 0.42
CA MET A 20 -7.08 16.58 0.31
C MET A 20 -5.91 16.91 1.24
N LEU A 21 -5.52 18.18 1.36
CA LEU A 21 -4.51 18.64 2.32
C LEU A 21 -4.95 18.46 3.78
N LEU A 22 -6.23 18.71 4.09
CA LEU A 22 -6.77 18.65 5.46
C LEU A 22 -7.15 17.24 5.90
N THR A 23 -7.42 16.33 4.96
CA THR A 23 -7.80 14.94 5.27
C THR A 23 -6.55 14.14 5.66
N ARG A 24 -6.02 14.49 6.84
CA ARG A 24 -4.89 13.92 7.57
C ARG A 24 -5.12 12.45 7.91
N LYS A 25 -4.78 11.50 7.03
CA LYS A 25 -4.71 10.09 7.46
C LYS A 25 -3.57 9.20 6.96
N LEU A 26 -2.60 9.65 6.16
CA LEU A 26 -1.41 8.81 5.92
C LEU A 26 -0.09 9.60 5.91
N ARG A 27 0.73 9.31 6.93
CA ARG A 27 2.19 9.53 7.08
C ARG A 27 2.66 11.00 7.12
N GLU A 28 3.27 11.41 8.24
CA GLU A 28 3.86 12.75 8.49
C GLU A 28 4.69 13.35 7.35
N LYS A 29 5.35 12.50 6.54
CA LYS A 29 6.15 12.94 5.38
C LYS A 29 5.33 13.62 4.26
N TYR A 30 4.09 13.20 4.04
CA TYR A 30 3.26 13.70 2.93
C TYR A 30 2.78 15.12 3.18
N ALA A 31 2.38 15.40 4.43
CA ALA A 31 1.94 16.72 4.84
C ALA A 31 3.04 17.77 4.64
N PHE A 32 4.30 17.41 4.92
CA PHE A 32 5.44 18.31 4.73
C PHE A 32 5.60 18.71 3.26
N PHE A 33 5.57 17.76 2.32
CA PHE A 33 5.73 18.04 0.90
C PHE A 33 4.59 18.91 0.35
N TRP A 34 3.34 18.62 0.72
CA TRP A 34 2.18 19.43 0.34
C TRP A 34 2.20 20.85 0.96
N ILE A 35 2.69 20.99 2.19
CA ILE A 35 2.91 22.31 2.81
C ILE A 35 3.98 23.10 2.04
N VAL A 36 5.08 22.47 1.65
CA VAL A 36 6.14 23.13 0.86
C VAL A 36 5.61 23.56 -0.50
N ILE A 37 4.86 22.70 -1.20
CA ILE A 37 4.23 23.06 -2.48
C ILE A 37 3.24 24.22 -2.29
N GLY A 38 2.35 24.12 -1.29
CA GLY A 38 1.40 25.18 -0.98
C GLY A 38 2.08 26.50 -0.65
N LEU A 39 3.20 26.45 0.08
CA LEU A 39 4.02 27.62 0.39
C LEU A 39 4.67 28.20 -0.87
N VAL A 40 5.22 27.39 -1.75
CA VAL A 40 5.80 27.83 -3.03
C VAL A 40 4.74 28.52 -3.89
N VAL A 41 3.56 27.89 -4.02
CA VAL A 41 2.43 28.47 -4.77
C VAL A 41 1.94 29.77 -4.13
N LEU A 42 1.84 29.83 -2.79
CA LEU A 42 1.44 31.02 -2.06
C LEU A 42 2.44 32.18 -2.24
N VAL A 43 3.73 31.90 -2.12
CA VAL A 43 4.80 32.88 -2.33
C VAL A 43 4.78 33.41 -3.76
N LEU A 44 4.64 32.54 -4.75
CA LEU A 44 4.52 32.93 -6.17
C LEU A 44 3.25 33.76 -6.43
N GLY A 45 2.14 33.45 -5.77
CA GLY A 45 0.89 34.21 -5.88
C GLY A 45 0.93 35.60 -5.23
N ILE A 46 1.64 35.74 -4.10
CA ILE A 46 1.77 37.02 -3.39
C ILE A 46 2.79 37.93 -4.05
N PHE A 47 3.85 37.37 -4.66
CA PHE A 47 4.95 38.15 -5.25
C PHE A 47 5.08 37.93 -6.77
N PRO A 48 4.21 38.57 -7.58
CA PRO A 48 4.31 38.52 -9.05
C PRO A 48 5.61 39.16 -9.57
N GLN A 49 6.29 39.98 -8.77
CA GLN A 49 7.60 40.56 -9.10
C GLN A 49 8.72 39.50 -9.20
N LEU A 50 8.64 38.37 -8.50
CA LEU A 50 9.58 37.26 -8.72
C LEU A 50 9.37 36.64 -10.10
N LEU A 51 8.12 36.59 -10.56
CA LEU A 51 7.78 36.13 -11.89
C LEU A 51 8.36 37.05 -12.96
N GLU A 52 8.26 38.37 -12.77
CA GLU A 52 8.86 39.37 -13.66
C GLU A 52 10.40 39.23 -13.74
N GLY A 53 11.06 39.01 -12.61
CA GLY A 53 12.51 38.76 -12.55
C GLY A 53 12.92 37.49 -13.30
N LEU A 54 12.16 36.40 -13.14
CA LEU A 54 12.41 35.17 -13.88
C LEU A 54 12.09 35.28 -15.37
N THR A 55 11.04 36.03 -15.77
CA THR A 55 10.75 36.26 -17.20
C THR A 55 11.89 36.98 -17.90
N LEU A 56 12.53 37.94 -17.23
CA LEU A 56 13.72 38.62 -17.73
C LEU A 56 14.93 37.68 -17.82
N ALA A 57 15.14 36.82 -16.82
CA ALA A 57 16.25 35.86 -16.81
C ALA A 57 16.09 34.73 -17.84
N LEU A 58 14.85 34.25 -18.05
CA LEU A 58 14.52 33.13 -18.95
C LEU A 58 14.13 33.61 -20.37
N GLY A 59 14.00 34.92 -20.59
CA GLY A 59 13.68 35.51 -21.90
C GLY A 59 12.22 35.31 -22.34
N VAL A 60 11.29 35.09 -21.41
CA VAL A 60 9.88 34.83 -21.70
C VAL A 60 9.10 36.14 -21.72
N GLN A 61 8.47 36.48 -22.85
CA GLN A 61 7.79 37.77 -23.04
C GLN A 61 6.52 37.96 -22.19
N VAL A 62 5.88 36.88 -21.74
CA VAL A 62 4.60 36.94 -21.00
C VAL A 62 4.72 36.22 -19.66
N PRO A 63 4.51 36.91 -18.52
CA PRO A 63 4.56 36.31 -17.17
C PRO A 63 3.63 35.12 -16.97
N SER A 64 2.46 35.14 -17.64
CA SER A 64 1.50 34.03 -17.62
C SER A 64 2.08 32.73 -18.20
N ASN A 65 2.87 32.81 -19.29
CA ASN A 65 3.46 31.63 -19.90
C ASN A 65 4.50 30.98 -18.97
N LEU A 66 5.24 31.82 -18.23
CA LEU A 66 6.19 31.36 -17.22
C LEU A 66 5.48 30.67 -16.05
N LEU A 67 4.36 31.24 -15.58
CA LEU A 67 3.52 30.64 -14.55
C LEU A 67 3.02 29.25 -14.99
N PHE A 68 2.57 29.13 -16.24
CA PHE A 68 2.13 27.86 -16.82
C PHE A 68 3.27 26.85 -16.93
N SER A 69 4.44 27.25 -17.44
CA SER A 69 5.61 26.35 -17.50
C SER A 69 6.04 25.88 -16.10
N LEU A 70 6.06 26.79 -15.13
CA LEU A 70 6.40 26.45 -13.75
C LEU A 70 5.36 25.52 -13.13
N ALA A 71 4.07 25.75 -13.38
CA ALA A 71 3.00 24.88 -12.95
C ALA A 71 3.14 23.48 -13.58
N ILE A 72 3.46 23.38 -14.87
CA ILE A 72 3.71 22.09 -15.54
C ILE A 72 4.90 21.36 -14.92
N VAL A 73 6.02 22.05 -14.70
CA VAL A 73 7.21 21.45 -14.06
C VAL A 73 6.89 20.99 -12.63
N LEU A 74 6.17 21.80 -11.86
CA LEU A 74 5.75 21.45 -10.51
C LEU A 74 4.80 20.25 -10.52
N LEU A 75 3.84 20.22 -11.45
CA LEU A 75 2.90 19.11 -11.62
C LEU A 75 3.63 17.82 -12.05
N LEU A 76 4.63 17.94 -12.93
CA LEU A 76 5.48 16.83 -13.33
C LEU A 76 6.28 16.31 -12.12
N GLY A 77 6.83 17.20 -11.31
CA GLY A 77 7.54 16.85 -10.08
C GLY A 77 6.65 16.12 -9.08
N VAL A 78 5.41 16.60 -8.87
CA VAL A 78 4.41 15.92 -8.04
C VAL A 78 4.05 14.55 -8.60
N SER A 79 3.85 14.44 -9.93
CA SER A 79 3.56 13.17 -10.59
C SER A 79 4.70 12.16 -10.42
N LEU A 80 5.95 12.59 -10.59
CA LEU A 80 7.13 11.74 -10.38
C LEU A 80 7.27 11.32 -8.91
N HIS A 81 7.03 12.25 -7.97
CA HIS A 81 7.06 11.95 -6.55
C HIS A 81 6.00 10.88 -6.21
N LEU A 82 4.77 11.06 -6.69
CA LEU A 82 3.69 10.12 -6.50
C LEU A 82 4.00 8.76 -7.15
N SER A 83 4.61 8.76 -8.33
CA SER A 83 5.03 7.54 -9.01
C SER A 83 6.11 6.78 -8.24
N TRP A 84 7.08 7.49 -7.65
CA TRP A 84 8.09 6.85 -6.79
C TRP A 84 7.40 6.20 -5.59
N GLU A 85 6.49 6.92 -4.93
CA GLU A 85 5.81 6.41 -3.74
C GLU A 85 4.92 5.20 -4.05
N ILE A 86 4.23 5.20 -5.19
CA ILE A 86 3.47 4.05 -5.67
C ILE A 86 4.42 2.87 -5.89
N SER A 87 5.56 3.08 -6.54
CA SER A 87 6.57 2.03 -6.74
C SER A 87 7.07 1.44 -5.42
N GLN A 88 7.37 2.28 -4.42
CA GLN A 88 7.81 1.81 -3.10
C GLN A 88 6.70 1.06 -2.34
N ALA A 89 5.45 1.51 -2.47
CA ALA A 89 4.32 0.80 -1.86
C ALA A 89 4.08 -0.57 -2.51
N GLU A 90 4.26 -0.66 -3.83
CA GLU A 90 4.17 -1.91 -4.58
C GLU A 90 5.27 -2.91 -4.16
N ASP A 91 6.51 -2.44 -4.00
CA ASP A 91 7.62 -3.27 -3.52
C ASP A 91 7.34 -3.86 -2.13
N GLU A 92 6.79 -3.06 -1.21
CA GLU A 92 6.45 -3.52 0.14
C GLU A 92 5.31 -4.55 0.14
N ILE A 93 4.26 -4.32 -0.66
CA ILE A 93 3.16 -5.29 -0.83
C ILE A 93 3.70 -6.61 -1.35
N ARG A 94 4.59 -6.56 -2.36
CA ARG A 94 5.21 -7.75 -2.92
C ARG A 94 6.02 -8.51 -1.87
N ARG A 95 6.81 -7.79 -1.07
CA ARG A 95 7.60 -8.39 0.01
C ARG A 95 6.72 -9.10 1.04
N VAL A 96 5.64 -8.46 1.49
CA VAL A 96 4.71 -9.06 2.46
C VAL A 96 4.01 -10.29 1.87
N ALA A 97 3.66 -10.25 0.58
CA ALA A 97 3.08 -11.40 -0.11
C ALA A 97 4.07 -12.58 -0.19
N GLU A 98 5.34 -12.31 -0.50
CA GLU A 98 6.41 -13.31 -0.52
C GLU A 98 6.65 -13.91 0.87
N GLU A 99 6.72 -13.09 1.92
CA GLU A 99 6.84 -13.55 3.30
C GLU A 99 5.64 -14.43 3.72
N THR A 100 4.42 -14.06 3.32
CA THR A 100 3.21 -14.85 3.58
C THR A 100 3.23 -16.21 2.87
N ALA A 101 3.71 -16.26 1.63
CA ALA A 101 3.82 -17.50 0.86
C ALA A 101 4.87 -18.46 1.47
N LEU A 102 6.01 -17.93 1.93
CA LEU A 102 7.03 -18.70 2.62
C LEU A 102 6.50 -19.28 3.94
N LEU A 103 5.83 -18.47 4.76
CA LEU A 103 5.23 -18.91 6.01
C LEU A 103 4.19 -20.01 5.80
N ASN A 104 3.30 -19.87 4.80
CA ASN A 104 2.33 -20.92 4.48
C ASN A 104 3.01 -22.25 4.09
N THR A 105 4.10 -22.18 3.33
CA THR A 105 4.86 -23.36 2.93
C THR A 105 5.51 -24.05 4.15
N GLU A 106 6.01 -23.26 5.10
CA GLU A 106 6.60 -23.79 6.33
C GLU A 106 5.55 -24.46 7.23
N VAL A 107 4.36 -23.85 7.34
CA VAL A 107 3.21 -24.44 8.04
C VAL A 107 2.81 -25.77 7.41
N GLU A 108 2.70 -25.84 6.08
CA GLU A 108 2.33 -27.06 5.35
C GLU A 108 3.39 -28.18 5.52
N ARG A 109 4.67 -27.83 5.57
CA ARG A 109 5.74 -28.80 5.88
C ARG A 109 5.65 -29.31 7.31
N LEU A 110 5.31 -28.45 8.26
CA LEU A 110 5.20 -28.82 9.67
C LEU A 110 3.99 -29.73 9.91
N SER A 111 2.84 -29.42 9.30
CA SER A 111 1.66 -30.30 9.35
C SER A 111 1.94 -31.66 8.73
N ALA A 112 2.61 -31.70 7.56
CA ALA A 112 2.99 -32.97 6.94
C ALA A 112 3.94 -33.82 7.82
N ARG A 113 4.85 -33.20 8.56
CA ARG A 113 5.72 -33.92 9.53
C ARG A 113 4.92 -34.48 10.69
N LEU A 114 3.97 -33.72 11.23
CA LEU A 114 3.09 -34.19 12.30
C LEU A 114 2.27 -35.41 11.83
N ASP A 115 1.70 -35.36 10.63
CA ASP A 115 0.96 -36.48 10.04
C ASP A 115 1.81 -37.75 9.93
N LEU A 116 3.10 -37.62 9.58
CA LEU A 116 4.03 -38.76 9.52
C LEU A 116 4.32 -39.34 10.91
N LEU A 117 4.52 -38.48 11.91
CA LEU A 117 4.75 -38.91 13.30
C LEU A 117 3.51 -39.62 13.88
N GLU A 118 2.31 -39.08 13.65
CA GLU A 118 1.07 -39.73 14.09
C GLU A 118 0.88 -41.11 13.43
N ARG A 119 1.22 -41.23 12.15
CA ARG A 119 1.17 -42.52 11.44
C ARG A 119 2.19 -43.51 12.00
N ALA A 120 3.40 -43.06 12.31
CA ALA A 120 4.43 -43.89 12.94
C ALA A 120 3.97 -44.38 14.33
N GLU A 121 3.41 -43.49 15.16
CA GLU A 121 2.88 -43.87 16.47
C GLU A 121 1.72 -44.88 16.36
N ARG A 122 0.80 -44.71 15.39
CA ARG A 122 -0.27 -45.71 15.14
C ARG A 122 0.27 -47.05 14.65
N ALA A 123 1.32 -47.05 13.83
CA ALA A 123 1.97 -48.27 13.35
C ALA A 123 2.72 -49.01 14.47
N GLU A 124 3.29 -48.28 15.44
CA GLU A 124 3.92 -48.83 16.65
C GLU A 124 2.92 -49.23 17.75
N ARG A 125 1.62 -48.90 17.60
CA ARG A 125 0.53 -49.44 18.41
C ARG A 125 -0.26 -50.56 17.68
N PRO A 126 0.36 -51.65 17.20
CA PRO A 126 -0.44 -52.78 16.77
C PRO A 126 -1.09 -53.42 18.01
N SER A 127 -2.42 -53.46 17.98
CA SER A 127 -3.23 -54.56 18.52
C SER A 127 -3.07 -54.97 19.98
N SER A 128 -2.91 -54.04 20.93
CA SER A 128 -3.26 -54.35 22.32
C SER A 128 -4.78 -54.59 22.51
N ASP A 129 -5.62 -54.12 21.57
CA ASP A 129 -7.08 -54.37 21.58
C ASP A 129 -7.51 -55.69 20.89
N GLU A 130 -6.87 -56.12 19.78
CA GLU A 130 -7.22 -57.40 19.14
C GLU A 130 -6.84 -58.62 19.99
N ALA A 131 -5.82 -58.52 20.85
CA ALA A 131 -5.46 -59.60 21.77
C ALA A 131 -6.52 -59.87 22.85
N THR A 132 -7.38 -58.89 23.15
CA THR A 132 -8.43 -59.04 24.18
C THR A 132 -9.74 -59.58 23.60
N ASP A 133 -10.01 -59.35 22.32
CA ASP A 133 -11.25 -59.79 21.65
C ASP A 133 -11.16 -61.25 21.17
N GLY A 134 -10.06 -61.63 20.50
CA GLY A 134 -9.86 -63.02 20.04
C GLY A 134 -9.68 -64.04 21.18
N SER A 135 -9.36 -63.58 22.38
CA SER A 135 -9.31 -64.42 23.59
C SER A 135 -10.71 -64.68 24.17
N ARG A 136 -11.67 -63.76 24.00
CA ARG A 136 -13.06 -63.91 24.48
C ARG A 136 -13.88 -64.85 23.60
N GLU A 137 -13.77 -64.73 22.28
CA GLU A 137 -14.45 -65.67 21.35
C GLU A 137 -13.91 -67.10 21.45
N ARG A 138 -12.60 -67.26 21.70
CA ARG A 138 -11.96 -68.59 21.79
C ARG A 138 -12.30 -69.33 23.09
N ASP A 139 -12.66 -68.61 24.17
CA ASP A 139 -13.17 -69.21 25.41
C ASP A 139 -14.68 -69.55 25.36
N GLU A 140 -15.48 -68.80 24.59
CA GLU A 140 -16.90 -69.11 24.36
C GLU A 140 -17.12 -70.37 23.50
N ASP A 141 -16.31 -70.57 22.45
CA ASP A 141 -16.43 -71.73 21.56
C ASP A 141 -15.88 -73.03 22.20
N ARG A 142 -15.02 -72.92 23.22
CA ARG A 142 -14.50 -74.07 23.99
C ARG A 142 -15.47 -74.57 25.06
N SER A 143 -16.52 -73.80 25.34
CA SER A 143 -17.51 -74.06 26.40
C SER A 143 -18.85 -74.57 25.87
N ARG A 144 -18.98 -74.80 24.55
CA ARG A 144 -20.12 -75.46 23.88
C ARG A 144 -19.76 -76.85 23.39
#